data_AF-A0A0D8BKH8-F1
#
_entry.id   AF-A0A0D8BKH8-F1
#
_cell.length_a   1.000
_cell.length_b   1.000
_cell.length_c   1.000
_cell.angle_alpha   90.00
_cell.angle_beta   90.00
_cell.angle_gamma   90.00
#
_symmetry.space_group_name_H-M   'P 1'
#
loop_
_entity.id
_entity.type
_entity.pdbx_description
1 polymer ?
#
loop_
_entity_poly.entity_id
_entity_poly.type
_entity_poly.pdbx_seq_one_letter_code
_entity_poly.pdbx_strand_id
1 'polypeptide(L)'
;MRVATDPEIFSDDDLFEVLVRFIALIIEARHHWDVDPVSEKRASDYFERNAPARAAVYRQLMQKSVTDAAYRPPPAAGRPRITLSTARASIRDLERPALVVLENQESDGTFLNAVFRAFGRDDLLAALDAGRLSFRHAGGGKVIFRKIAIEAAREYGVHVRVCGVMDSDRLVPHARTDAHSHAAQLADHGVAVLVLALREVENYIPPAALAPLVEKSGVGGAVTALARLSPEQRGYYDMKNGFGATGSKPAAVRPEQRDLFADLDPRLVQELGHGFDGKIIKCLMRRDLDLTAADFGAVGPGVRAELDELIAMIDEVL
;
A
#
# COMPACT_ATOMS: atom_id res chain seq x y z
N MET A 1 -11.53 -7.70 2.55
CA MET A 1 -11.43 -7.36 3.98
C MET A 1 -12.13 -8.43 4.81
N ARG A 2 -11.83 -8.58 6.11
CA ARG A 2 -12.63 -9.42 7.02
C ARG A 2 -13.79 -8.63 7.60
N VAL A 3 -15.00 -9.14 7.44
CA VAL A 3 -16.22 -8.43 7.85
C VAL A 3 -17.06 -9.33 8.75
N ALA A 4 -17.42 -8.83 9.92
CA ALA A 4 -18.37 -9.47 10.83
C ALA A 4 -19.78 -8.91 10.62
N THR A 5 -20.78 -9.68 11.03
CA THR A 5 -22.19 -9.30 10.99
C THR A 5 -22.81 -9.43 12.37
N ASP A 6 -23.70 -8.52 12.74
CA ASP A 6 -24.58 -8.74 13.90
C ASP A 6 -25.72 -9.67 13.51
N PRO A 7 -26.14 -10.59 14.40
CA PRO A 7 -27.22 -11.53 14.10
C PRO A 7 -28.57 -10.83 13.86
N GLU A 8 -28.74 -9.61 14.36
CA GLU A 8 -29.97 -8.83 14.22
C GLU A 8 -30.26 -8.42 12.77
N ILE A 9 -29.24 -8.30 11.91
CA ILE A 9 -29.44 -7.93 10.49
C ILE A 9 -30.32 -8.94 9.74
N PHE A 10 -30.33 -10.19 10.21
CA PHE A 10 -31.13 -11.30 9.66
C PHE A 10 -32.54 -11.38 10.25
N SER A 11 -32.97 -10.37 11.02
CA SER A 11 -34.34 -10.29 11.54
C SER A 11 -35.21 -9.32 10.73
N ASP A 12 -34.62 -8.55 9.83
CA ASP A 12 -35.29 -7.55 8.99
C ASP A 12 -35.37 -8.04 7.54
N ASP A 13 -36.57 -8.40 7.09
CA ASP A 13 -36.81 -8.88 5.73
C ASP A 13 -36.61 -7.75 4.68
N ASP A 14 -36.67 -6.47 5.07
CA ASP A 14 -36.40 -5.33 4.15
C ASP A 14 -34.93 -5.21 3.74
N LEU A 15 -34.04 -5.95 4.41
CA LEU A 15 -32.61 -6.03 4.08
C LEU A 15 -32.28 -7.12 3.06
N PHE A 16 -33.25 -7.88 2.56
CA PHE A 16 -32.98 -9.06 1.73
C PHE A 16 -32.06 -8.77 0.53
N GLU A 17 -32.43 -7.79 -0.30
CA GLU A 17 -31.62 -7.40 -1.48
C GLU A 17 -30.22 -6.92 -1.11
N VAL A 18 -30.10 -6.27 0.04
CA VAL A 18 -28.82 -5.75 0.55
C VAL A 18 -27.93 -6.91 1.01
N LEU A 19 -28.50 -7.88 1.73
CA LEU A 19 -27.78 -9.07 2.19
C LEU A 19 -27.42 -10.00 1.02
N VAL A 20 -28.25 -10.11 -0.02
CA VAL A 20 -27.90 -10.86 -1.24
C VAL A 20 -26.66 -10.26 -1.91
N ARG A 21 -26.55 -8.92 -1.98
CA ARG A 21 -25.35 -8.25 -2.50
C ARG A 21 -24.13 -8.51 -1.63
N PHE A 22 -24.27 -8.47 -0.31
CA PHE A 22 -23.19 -8.86 0.60
C PHE A 22 -22.70 -10.28 0.33
N ILE A 23 -23.62 -11.25 0.21
CA ILE A 23 -23.26 -12.64 -0.10
C ILE A 23 -22.54 -12.74 -1.45
N ALA A 24 -22.95 -11.98 -2.46
CA ALA A 24 -22.25 -11.94 -3.75
C ALA A 24 -20.79 -11.50 -3.60
N LEU A 25 -20.52 -10.48 -2.77
CA LEU A 25 -19.14 -10.04 -2.49
C LEU A 25 -18.29 -11.14 -1.84
N ILE A 26 -18.88 -11.99 -1.00
CA ILE A 26 -18.18 -13.13 -0.38
C ILE A 26 -17.91 -14.23 -1.42
N ILE A 27 -18.89 -14.53 -2.27
CA ILE A 27 -18.75 -15.53 -3.35
C ILE A 27 -17.66 -15.12 -4.35
N GLU A 28 -17.58 -13.84 -4.68
CA GLU A 28 -16.55 -13.26 -5.55
C GLU A 28 -15.15 -13.18 -4.89
N ALA A 29 -15.03 -13.66 -3.65
CA ALA A 29 -13.84 -13.58 -2.81
C ALA A 29 -13.31 -12.13 -2.69
N ARG A 30 -14.22 -11.14 -2.69
CA ARG A 30 -13.86 -9.74 -2.44
C ARG A 30 -13.65 -9.48 -0.95
N HIS A 31 -14.43 -10.16 -0.12
CA HIS A 31 -14.36 -10.07 1.33
C HIS A 31 -14.44 -11.47 1.95
N HIS A 32 -13.92 -11.57 3.16
CA HIS A 32 -14.06 -12.74 4.00
C HIS A 32 -15.12 -12.47 5.05
N TRP A 33 -16.12 -13.34 5.12
CA TRP A 33 -17.15 -13.24 6.15
C TRP A 33 -16.67 -13.93 7.41
N ASP A 34 -16.48 -13.13 8.46
CA ASP A 34 -16.13 -13.60 9.79
C ASP A 34 -17.42 -13.81 10.59
N VAL A 35 -18.03 -14.98 10.39
CA VAL A 35 -19.34 -15.33 10.92
C VAL A 35 -19.20 -16.16 12.20
N ASP A 36 -19.85 -15.71 13.28
CA ASP A 36 -19.98 -16.48 14.51
C ASP A 36 -21.16 -17.47 14.43
N PRO A 37 -21.21 -18.52 15.28
CA PRO A 37 -22.26 -19.54 15.21
C PRO A 37 -23.70 -19.01 15.37
N VAL A 38 -23.90 -17.92 16.10
CA VAL A 38 -25.24 -17.32 16.29
C VAL A 38 -25.67 -16.63 14.99
N SER A 39 -24.76 -15.87 14.39
CA SER A 39 -24.97 -15.23 13.10
C SER A 39 -25.17 -16.25 11.97
N GLU A 40 -24.43 -17.37 11.96
CA GLU A 40 -24.59 -18.45 10.99
C GLU A 40 -26.01 -19.02 11.02
N LYS A 41 -26.50 -19.39 12.21
CA LYS A 41 -27.84 -19.95 12.35
C LYS A 41 -28.91 -18.96 11.90
N ARG A 42 -28.82 -17.71 12.35
CA ARG A 42 -29.76 -16.64 11.99
C ARG A 42 -29.79 -16.40 10.48
N ALA A 43 -28.62 -16.39 9.84
CA ALA A 43 -28.52 -16.22 8.41
C ALA A 43 -29.08 -17.43 7.64
N SER A 44 -28.87 -18.67 8.11
CA SER A 44 -29.49 -19.86 7.50
C SER A 44 -31.01 -19.78 7.55
N ASP A 45 -31.58 -19.53 8.73
CA ASP A 45 -33.03 -19.40 8.92
C ASP A 45 -33.62 -18.30 8.03
N TYR A 46 -32.91 -17.17 7.91
CA TYR A 46 -33.29 -16.04 7.08
C TYR A 46 -33.32 -16.37 5.59
N PHE A 47 -32.26 -17.00 5.07
CA PHE A 47 -32.19 -17.34 3.65
C PHE A 47 -33.07 -18.53 3.27
N GLU A 48 -33.38 -19.44 4.19
CA GLU A 48 -34.40 -20.46 3.99
C GLU A 48 -35.79 -19.85 3.77
N ARG A 49 -36.13 -18.82 4.55
CA ARG A 49 -37.40 -18.10 4.43
C ARG A 49 -37.46 -17.24 3.16
N ASN A 50 -36.42 -16.44 2.90
CA ASN A 50 -36.45 -15.40 1.87
C ASN A 50 -35.90 -15.85 0.51
N ALA A 51 -35.07 -16.90 0.45
CA ALA A 51 -34.47 -17.42 -0.77
C ALA A 51 -34.38 -18.96 -0.79
N PRO A 52 -35.51 -19.69 -0.64
CA PRO A 52 -35.50 -21.14 -0.45
C PRO A 52 -34.76 -21.91 -1.56
N ALA A 53 -34.86 -21.44 -2.81
CA ALA A 53 -34.18 -22.04 -3.95
C ALA A 53 -32.63 -21.95 -3.89
N ARG A 54 -32.08 -21.01 -3.11
CA ARG A 54 -30.63 -20.77 -2.96
C ARG A 54 -30.11 -21.03 -1.56
N ALA A 55 -30.99 -21.31 -0.59
CA ALA A 55 -30.65 -21.48 0.82
C ALA A 55 -29.55 -22.52 1.05
N ALA A 56 -29.57 -23.64 0.31
CA ALA A 56 -28.55 -24.69 0.43
C ALA A 56 -27.14 -24.17 0.05
N VAL A 57 -27.06 -23.37 -1.02
CA VAL A 57 -25.79 -22.77 -1.50
C VAL A 57 -25.29 -21.75 -0.47
N TYR A 58 -26.16 -20.88 0.03
CA TYR A 58 -25.79 -19.89 1.05
C TYR A 58 -25.34 -20.57 2.34
N ARG A 59 -26.00 -21.65 2.77
CA ARG A 59 -25.57 -22.43 3.94
C ARG A 59 -24.18 -23.01 3.78
N GLN A 60 -23.88 -23.59 2.62
CA GLN A 60 -22.54 -24.14 2.35
C GLN A 60 -21.46 -23.04 2.37
N LEU A 61 -21.75 -21.85 1.82
CA LEU A 61 -20.86 -20.69 1.88
C LEU A 61 -20.59 -20.27 3.33
N MET A 62 -21.63 -20.21 4.16
CA MET A 62 -21.53 -19.86 5.58
C MET A 62 -20.67 -20.86 6.35
N GLN A 63 -20.92 -22.16 6.19
CA GLN A 63 -20.15 -23.22 6.83
C GLN A 63 -18.67 -23.17 6.46
N LYS A 64 -18.38 -22.90 5.18
CA LYS A 64 -16.99 -22.69 4.73
C LYS A 64 -16.38 -21.47 5.42
N SER A 65 -17.14 -20.37 5.53
CA SER A 65 -16.67 -19.13 6.16
C SER A 65 -16.38 -19.31 7.65
N VAL A 66 -17.23 -20.04 8.39
CA VAL A 66 -16.99 -20.43 9.80
C VAL A 66 -15.71 -21.26 9.92
N THR A 67 -15.55 -22.26 9.05
CA THR A 67 -14.37 -23.13 9.04
C THR A 67 -13.10 -22.33 8.79
N ASP A 68 -13.09 -21.47 7.76
CA ASP A 68 -11.96 -20.61 7.42
C ASP A 68 -11.62 -19.64 8.56
N ALA A 69 -12.63 -19.10 9.26
CA ALA A 69 -12.44 -18.21 10.39
C ALA A 69 -11.77 -18.92 11.60
N ALA A 70 -12.07 -20.20 11.83
CA ALA A 70 -11.51 -20.97 12.95
C ALA A 70 -9.99 -21.21 12.84
N TYR A 71 -9.46 -21.27 11.61
CA TYR A 71 -8.02 -21.50 11.37
C TYR A 71 -7.22 -20.20 11.18
N ARG A 72 -7.86 -19.04 11.21
CA ARG A 72 -7.19 -17.75 11.00
C ARG A 72 -6.98 -17.00 12.31
N PRO A 73 -5.79 -16.41 12.55
CA PRO A 73 -5.55 -15.56 13.70
C PRO A 73 -6.53 -14.36 13.69
N PRO A 74 -6.97 -13.86 14.85
CA PRO A 74 -7.81 -12.66 14.91
C PRO A 74 -7.08 -11.44 14.29
N PRO A 75 -7.79 -10.52 13.61
CA PRO A 75 -7.16 -9.34 13.02
C PRO A 75 -6.65 -8.39 14.11
N ALA A 76 -5.59 -7.64 13.79
CA ALA A 76 -4.92 -6.71 14.70
C ALA A 76 -5.75 -5.45 15.00
N ALA A 77 -6.36 -4.87 13.97
CA ALA A 77 -7.42 -3.87 14.11
C ALA A 77 -8.78 -4.58 14.25
N GLY A 78 -9.67 -4.03 15.07
CA GLY A 78 -11.02 -4.59 15.27
C GLY A 78 -11.74 -4.87 13.95
N ARG A 79 -12.63 -5.87 13.93
CA ARG A 79 -13.33 -6.30 12.72
C ARG A 79 -14.39 -5.26 12.32
N PRO A 80 -14.39 -4.76 11.07
CA PRO A 80 -15.55 -4.07 10.52
C PRO A 80 -16.80 -4.92 10.75
N ARG A 81 -17.81 -4.32 11.38
CA ARG A 81 -19.03 -5.01 11.79
C ARG A 81 -20.23 -4.35 11.12
N ILE A 82 -21.02 -5.17 10.43
CA ILE A 82 -22.29 -4.77 9.83
C ILE A 82 -23.38 -4.94 10.89
N THR A 83 -24.01 -3.84 11.27
CA THR A 83 -25.12 -3.81 12.23
C THR A 83 -26.43 -3.54 11.50
N LEU A 84 -27.57 -3.68 12.20
CA LEU A 84 -28.88 -3.41 11.61
C LEU A 84 -28.99 -1.97 11.09
N SER A 85 -28.48 -1.00 11.86
CA SER A 85 -28.53 0.42 11.51
C SER A 85 -27.56 0.81 10.40
N THR A 86 -26.47 0.07 10.20
CA THR A 86 -25.43 0.39 9.22
C THR A 86 -25.48 -0.47 7.95
N ALA A 87 -26.27 -1.56 7.93
CA ALA A 87 -26.25 -2.57 6.88
C ALA A 87 -26.15 -2.02 5.44
N ARG A 88 -27.06 -1.09 5.09
CA ARG A 88 -27.10 -0.50 3.74
C ARG A 88 -25.86 0.33 3.40
N ALA A 89 -25.33 1.08 4.38
CA ALA A 89 -24.15 1.92 4.18
C ALA A 89 -22.86 1.07 4.18
N SER A 90 -22.73 0.13 5.12
CA SER A 90 -21.63 -0.83 5.20
C SER A 90 -21.48 -1.62 3.90
N ILE A 91 -22.58 -2.16 3.36
CA ILE A 91 -22.50 -2.97 2.13
C ILE A 91 -22.15 -2.10 0.92
N ARG A 92 -22.64 -0.87 0.85
CA ARG A 92 -22.24 0.10 -0.18
C ARG A 92 -20.74 0.41 -0.13
N ASP A 93 -20.17 0.54 1.05
CA ASP A 93 -18.74 0.77 1.24
C ASP A 93 -17.90 -0.45 0.81
N LEU A 94 -18.37 -1.66 1.11
CA LEU A 94 -17.72 -2.91 0.72
C LEU A 94 -17.73 -3.16 -0.79
N GLU A 95 -18.72 -2.61 -1.50
CA GLU A 95 -18.79 -2.70 -2.97
C GLU A 95 -17.83 -1.77 -3.68
N ARG A 96 -17.40 -0.68 -3.04
CA ARG A 96 -16.43 0.26 -3.59
C ARG A 96 -15.02 -0.37 -3.65
N PRO A 97 -14.13 0.13 -4.51
CA PRO A 97 -12.73 -0.27 -4.50
C PRO A 97 -11.99 0.29 -3.28
N ALA A 98 -11.17 -0.50 -2.60
CA ALA A 98 -10.21 0.05 -1.65
C ALA A 98 -9.24 1.01 -2.36
N LEU A 99 -8.78 2.05 -1.67
CA LEU A 99 -7.98 3.13 -2.25
C LEU A 99 -6.62 3.22 -1.58
N VAL A 100 -5.56 3.27 -2.39
CA VAL A 100 -4.21 3.64 -1.96
C VAL A 100 -3.90 5.00 -2.54
N VAL A 101 -3.79 6.01 -1.68
CA VAL A 101 -3.43 7.38 -2.07
C VAL A 101 -1.92 7.48 -2.22
N LEU A 102 -1.47 7.99 -3.37
CA LEU A 102 -0.06 8.10 -3.74
C LEU A 102 0.26 9.53 -4.18
N GLU A 103 1.47 10.01 -3.93
CA GLU A 103 1.88 11.34 -4.40
C GLU A 103 1.90 11.37 -5.93
N ASN A 104 2.53 10.35 -6.55
CA ASN A 104 2.55 10.18 -7.99
C ASN A 104 2.19 8.76 -8.41
N GLN A 105 1.07 8.60 -9.11
CA GLN A 105 0.62 7.28 -9.54
C GLN A 105 1.57 6.63 -10.56
N GLU A 106 2.31 7.42 -11.36
CA GLU A 106 3.25 6.86 -12.33
C GLU A 106 4.49 6.25 -11.64
N SER A 107 5.16 7.00 -10.76
CA SER A 107 6.36 6.52 -10.05
C SER A 107 6.01 5.57 -8.91
N ASP A 108 5.20 6.02 -7.96
CA ASP A 108 4.90 5.32 -6.72
C ASP A 108 4.03 4.09 -7.03
N GLY A 109 3.12 4.21 -7.99
CA GLY A 109 2.32 3.08 -8.46
C GLY A 109 3.17 2.04 -9.20
N THR A 110 4.19 2.45 -9.94
CA THR A 110 5.17 1.52 -10.54
C THR A 110 5.95 0.78 -9.46
N PHE A 111 6.39 1.49 -8.43
CA PHE A 111 7.06 0.93 -7.27
C PHE A 111 6.19 -0.12 -6.56
N LEU A 112 4.95 0.22 -6.19
CA LEU A 112 4.05 -0.72 -5.52
C LEU A 112 3.77 -1.97 -6.36
N ASN A 113 3.54 -1.83 -7.66
CA ASN A 113 3.37 -2.99 -8.54
C ASN A 113 4.60 -3.90 -8.55
N ALA A 114 5.80 -3.34 -8.52
CA ALA A 114 7.03 -4.13 -8.46
C ALA A 114 7.19 -4.84 -7.11
N VAL A 115 6.85 -4.16 -6.02
CA VAL A 115 6.80 -4.74 -4.67
C VAL A 115 5.80 -5.90 -4.62
N PHE A 116 4.58 -5.72 -5.10
CA PHE A 116 3.57 -6.79 -5.09
C PHE A 116 4.03 -8.03 -5.86
N ARG A 117 4.63 -7.87 -7.05
CA ARG A 117 5.20 -8.99 -7.81
C ARG A 117 6.33 -9.68 -7.04
N ALA A 118 7.28 -8.91 -6.54
CA ALA A 118 8.46 -9.45 -5.87
C ALA A 118 8.14 -10.18 -4.55
N PHE A 119 7.04 -9.81 -3.90
CA PHE A 119 6.55 -10.42 -2.68
C PHE A 119 5.46 -11.49 -2.92
N GLY A 120 5.20 -11.85 -4.19
CA GLY A 120 4.23 -12.90 -4.55
C GLY A 120 2.77 -12.54 -4.22
N ARG A 121 2.43 -11.25 -4.23
CA ARG A 121 1.09 -10.73 -3.93
C ARG A 121 0.23 -10.61 -5.19
N ASP A 122 0.06 -11.75 -5.86
CA ASP A 122 -0.79 -11.88 -7.05
C ASP A 122 -2.26 -11.52 -6.76
N ASP A 123 -2.68 -11.67 -5.51
CA ASP A 123 -4.00 -11.28 -5.03
C ASP A 123 -4.21 -9.75 -5.07
N LEU A 124 -3.20 -8.96 -4.69
CA LEU A 124 -3.25 -7.49 -4.79
C LEU A 124 -3.23 -7.02 -6.25
N LEU A 125 -2.43 -7.68 -7.09
CA LEU A 125 -2.40 -7.40 -8.54
C LEU A 125 -3.75 -7.74 -9.19
N ALA A 126 -4.33 -8.89 -8.88
CA ALA A 126 -5.66 -9.27 -9.36
C ALA A 126 -6.75 -8.32 -8.85
N ALA A 127 -6.61 -7.79 -7.62
CA ALA A 127 -7.52 -6.79 -7.08
C ALA A 127 -7.43 -5.45 -7.83
N LEU A 128 -6.23 -5.03 -8.24
CA LEU A 128 -6.04 -3.85 -9.12
C LEU A 128 -6.69 -4.09 -10.48
N ASP A 129 -6.41 -5.22 -11.12
CA ASP A 129 -6.93 -5.57 -12.45
C ASP A 129 -8.46 -5.67 -12.46
N ALA A 130 -9.05 -6.20 -11.39
CA ALA A 130 -10.50 -6.31 -11.22
C ALA A 130 -11.16 -5.01 -10.71
N GLY A 131 -10.41 -3.93 -10.51
CA GLY A 131 -10.94 -2.66 -9.98
C GLY A 131 -11.50 -2.77 -8.56
N ARG A 132 -10.98 -3.68 -7.73
CA ARG A 132 -11.30 -3.85 -6.30
C ARG A 132 -10.33 -3.09 -5.40
N LEU A 133 -9.12 -2.84 -5.89
CA LEU A 133 -8.11 -1.95 -5.35
C LEU A 133 -7.84 -0.88 -6.42
N SER A 134 -7.56 0.36 -6.01
CA SER A 134 -7.25 1.43 -6.96
C SER A 134 -6.24 2.41 -6.39
N PHE A 135 -5.30 2.83 -7.22
CA PHE A 135 -4.39 3.92 -6.88
C PHE A 135 -5.06 5.26 -7.14
N ARG A 136 -4.95 6.17 -6.17
CA ARG A 136 -5.45 7.53 -6.28
C ARG A 136 -4.27 8.51 -6.30
N HIS A 137 -4.08 9.14 -7.44
CA HIS A 137 -3.10 10.21 -7.57
C HIS A 137 -3.52 11.44 -6.76
N ALA A 138 -2.68 11.84 -5.81
CA ALA A 138 -2.92 13.01 -4.99
C ALA A 138 -2.29 14.28 -5.59
N GLY A 139 -1.19 14.16 -6.33
CA GLY A 139 -0.48 15.30 -6.90
C GLY A 139 0.35 16.07 -5.87
N GLY A 140 0.98 17.15 -6.34
CA GLY A 140 2.14 17.79 -5.71
C GLY A 140 1.98 18.20 -4.23
N GLY A 141 2.80 17.61 -3.38
CA GLY A 141 3.04 18.04 -2.01
C GLY A 141 2.04 17.51 -0.98
N LYS A 142 2.55 17.38 0.25
CA LYS A 142 1.89 16.67 1.36
C LYS A 142 0.55 17.25 1.80
N VAL A 143 0.33 18.55 1.57
CA VAL A 143 -0.93 19.23 1.86
C VAL A 143 -2.05 18.78 0.91
N ILE A 144 -1.73 18.64 -0.39
CA ILE A 144 -2.69 18.17 -1.40
C ILE A 144 -2.97 16.69 -1.14
N PHE A 145 -1.92 15.90 -0.87
CA PHE A 145 -2.06 14.50 -0.46
C PHE A 145 -3.08 14.33 0.67
N ARG A 146 -2.90 15.08 1.77
CA ARG A 146 -3.83 15.03 2.91
C ARG A 146 -5.26 15.38 2.50
N LYS A 147 -5.45 16.43 1.69
CA LYS A 147 -6.78 16.84 1.23
C LYS A 147 -7.47 15.72 0.44
N ILE A 148 -6.77 15.14 -0.53
CA ILE A 148 -7.32 14.08 -1.39
C ILE A 148 -7.62 12.82 -0.58
N ALA A 149 -6.76 12.45 0.37
CA ALA A 149 -6.99 11.32 1.25
C ALA A 149 -8.24 11.52 2.14
N ILE A 150 -8.45 12.72 2.69
CA ILE A 150 -9.66 13.05 3.46
C ILE A 150 -10.92 13.02 2.58
N GLU A 151 -10.84 13.57 1.36
CA GLU A 151 -11.95 13.54 0.41
C GLU A 151 -12.32 12.10 0.03
N ALA A 152 -11.31 11.27 -0.25
CA ALA A 152 -11.50 9.85 -0.52
C ALA A 152 -12.11 9.10 0.68
N ALA A 153 -11.66 9.39 1.91
CA ALA A 153 -12.22 8.78 3.11
C ALA A 153 -13.70 9.13 3.31
N ARG A 154 -14.10 10.36 2.97
CA ARG A 154 -15.51 10.82 3.03
C ARG A 154 -16.42 10.15 2.00
N GLU A 155 -15.88 9.48 0.99
CA GLU A 155 -16.67 8.68 0.05
C GLU A 155 -17.27 7.43 0.72
N TYR A 156 -16.72 7.02 1.88
CA TYR A 156 -17.16 5.91 2.70
C TYR A 156 -18.04 6.39 3.85
N GLY A 157 -19.13 5.67 4.11
CA GLY A 157 -20.08 6.04 5.15
C GLY A 157 -19.72 5.49 6.53
N VAL A 158 -19.26 4.24 6.59
CA VAL A 158 -19.07 3.45 7.81
C VAL A 158 -17.70 2.78 7.82
N HIS A 159 -17.30 2.17 6.70
CA HIS A 159 -16.05 1.43 6.59
C HIS A 159 -15.09 2.18 5.68
N VAL A 160 -14.21 3.01 6.25
CA VAL A 160 -13.17 3.70 5.49
C VAL A 160 -12.19 2.67 4.95
N ARG A 161 -12.05 2.61 3.62
CA ARG A 161 -11.15 1.69 2.91
C ARG A 161 -10.11 2.47 2.11
N VAL A 162 -9.41 3.34 2.82
CA VAL A 162 -8.42 4.25 2.27
C VAL A 162 -7.15 4.15 3.10
N CYS A 163 -6.03 3.92 2.43
CA CYS A 163 -4.70 4.06 3.02
C CYS A 163 -3.81 4.92 2.12
N GLY A 164 -2.60 5.23 2.56
CA GLY A 164 -1.67 6.06 1.81
C GLY A 164 -0.22 5.67 1.98
N VAL A 165 0.60 6.02 0.99
CA VAL A 165 2.07 5.90 1.04
C VAL A 165 2.64 7.28 0.76
N MET A 166 3.59 7.71 1.60
CA MET A 166 4.24 9.02 1.44
C MET A 166 5.76 8.88 1.49
N ASP A 167 6.42 9.63 0.62
CA ASP A 167 7.85 9.86 0.72
C ASP A 167 8.16 10.61 2.03
N SER A 168 9.28 10.24 2.63
CA SER A 168 9.67 10.84 3.90
C SER A 168 10.30 12.21 3.70
N ASP A 169 10.95 12.42 2.55
CA ASP A 169 11.84 13.56 2.27
C ASP A 169 12.94 13.75 3.33
N ARG A 170 13.27 12.68 4.08
CA ARG A 170 14.33 12.75 5.09
C ARG A 170 15.66 13.03 4.41
N LEU A 171 16.38 14.01 4.92
CA LEU A 171 17.76 14.27 4.49
C LEU A 171 18.76 13.37 5.22
N VAL A 172 18.40 12.87 6.41
CA VAL A 172 19.24 12.02 7.26
C VAL A 172 18.38 10.96 8.00
N PRO A 173 19.00 9.87 8.48
CA PRO A 173 18.32 8.86 9.27
C PRO A 173 17.55 9.43 10.45
N HIS A 174 16.40 8.82 10.74
CA HIS A 174 15.55 9.12 11.90
C HIS A 174 14.99 10.56 11.98
N ALA A 175 15.27 11.43 11.00
CA ALA A 175 14.69 12.77 10.97
C ALA A 175 13.16 12.69 10.86
N ARG A 176 12.47 13.48 11.68
CA ARG A 176 11.04 13.71 11.48
C ARG A 176 10.85 14.81 10.45
N THR A 177 9.84 14.62 9.61
CA THR A 177 9.45 15.53 8.53
C THR A 177 7.94 15.75 8.58
N ASP A 178 7.45 16.73 7.82
CA ASP A 178 6.02 17.04 7.74
C ASP A 178 5.17 15.83 7.30
N ALA A 179 5.74 14.87 6.57
CA ALA A 179 5.04 13.62 6.20
C ALA A 179 4.49 12.88 7.44
N HIS A 180 5.26 12.87 8.53
CA HIS A 180 4.86 12.20 9.77
C HIS A 180 3.71 12.93 10.46
N SER A 181 3.72 14.25 10.42
CA SER A 181 2.64 15.08 10.96
C SER A 181 1.36 14.93 10.13
N HIS A 182 1.48 14.84 8.81
CA HIS A 182 0.35 14.59 7.91
C HIS A 182 -0.23 13.18 8.08
N ALA A 183 0.62 12.16 8.19
CA ALA A 183 0.19 10.79 8.47
C ALA A 183 -0.59 10.69 9.79
N ALA A 184 -0.09 11.34 10.86
CA ALA A 184 -0.79 11.38 12.14
C ALA A 184 -2.18 12.03 12.05
N GLN A 185 -2.30 13.13 11.31
CA GLN A 185 -3.59 13.80 11.10
C GLN A 185 -4.56 12.97 10.23
N LEU A 186 -4.05 12.15 9.31
CA LEU A 186 -4.88 11.28 8.48
C LEU A 186 -5.44 10.10 9.27
N ALA A 187 -4.76 9.67 10.32
CA ALA A 187 -5.28 8.66 11.25
C ALA A 187 -6.59 9.12 11.93
N ASP A 188 -6.74 10.41 12.23
CA ASP A 188 -7.99 10.98 12.78
C ASP A 188 -9.19 10.86 11.81
N HIS A 189 -8.92 10.56 10.54
CA HIS A 189 -9.92 10.32 9.49
C HIS A 189 -10.03 8.85 9.09
N GLY A 190 -9.45 7.94 9.86
CA GLY A 190 -9.46 6.50 9.58
C GLY A 190 -8.59 6.11 8.37
N VAL A 191 -7.65 6.97 7.97
CA VAL A 191 -6.72 6.70 6.87
C VAL A 191 -5.36 6.32 7.44
N ALA A 192 -4.98 5.05 7.31
CA ALA A 192 -3.63 4.60 7.64
C ALA A 192 -2.64 5.09 6.57
N VAL A 193 -1.51 5.66 7.01
CA VAL A 193 -0.48 6.13 6.09
C VAL A 193 0.88 5.60 6.53
N LEU A 194 1.55 4.90 5.62
CA LEU A 194 2.95 4.53 5.80
C LEU A 194 3.84 5.63 5.22
N VAL A 195 4.66 6.22 6.08
CA VAL A 195 5.73 7.14 5.66
C VAL A 195 7.00 6.32 5.53
N LEU A 196 7.59 6.33 4.34
CA LEU A 196 8.78 5.53 4.04
C LEU A 196 9.94 5.87 4.99
N ALA A 197 10.78 4.89 5.30
CA ALA A 197 11.93 5.04 6.17
C ALA A 197 13.11 5.69 5.45
N LEU A 198 13.31 5.31 4.18
CA LEU A 198 14.23 5.95 3.25
C LEU A 198 13.58 7.22 2.68
N ARG A 199 14.35 8.00 1.94
CA ARG A 199 13.93 9.33 1.51
C ARG A 199 12.73 9.32 0.56
N GLU A 200 12.82 8.55 -0.53
CA GLU A 200 11.86 8.51 -1.64
C GLU A 200 11.69 7.06 -2.13
N VAL A 201 10.63 6.74 -2.88
CA VAL A 201 10.44 5.42 -3.50
C VAL A 201 11.64 4.97 -4.36
N GLU A 202 12.34 5.91 -5.01
CA GLU A 202 13.54 5.61 -5.81
C GLU A 202 14.68 5.01 -4.96
N ASN A 203 14.75 5.34 -3.66
CA ASN A 203 15.77 4.79 -2.77
C ASN A 203 15.53 3.31 -2.45
N TYR A 204 14.33 2.77 -2.75
CA TYR A 204 13.97 1.36 -2.58
C TYR A 204 14.28 0.49 -3.79
N ILE A 205 14.78 1.06 -4.90
CA ILE A 205 15.07 0.27 -6.10
C ILE A 205 16.19 -0.74 -5.81
N PRO A 206 15.99 -2.06 -6.01
CA PRO A 206 17.04 -3.05 -5.75
C PRO A 206 18.29 -2.85 -6.62
N PRO A 207 19.51 -3.15 -6.11
CA PRO A 207 20.71 -3.19 -6.95
C PRO A 207 20.55 -4.07 -8.20
N ALA A 208 19.86 -5.21 -8.08
CA ALA A 208 19.56 -6.11 -9.20
C ALA A 208 18.79 -5.42 -10.33
N ALA A 209 17.89 -4.48 -10.00
CA ALA A 209 17.14 -3.71 -11.00
C ALA A 209 18.00 -2.66 -11.72
N LEU A 210 19.06 -2.19 -11.06
CA LEU A 210 19.98 -1.20 -11.61
C LEU A 210 21.11 -1.84 -12.42
N ALA A 211 21.49 -3.08 -12.15
CA ALA A 211 22.62 -3.75 -12.79
C ALA A 211 22.59 -3.68 -14.34
N PRO A 212 21.44 -3.89 -15.02
CA PRO A 212 21.39 -3.76 -16.47
C PRO A 212 21.58 -2.34 -17.03
N LEU A 213 21.56 -1.31 -16.17
CA LEU A 213 21.80 0.07 -16.57
C LEU A 213 23.30 0.41 -16.55
N VAL A 214 24.14 -0.42 -15.93
CA VAL A 214 25.60 -0.24 -15.87
C VAL A 214 26.22 -0.23 -17.27
N GLU A 215 25.70 -1.06 -18.17
CA GLU A 215 26.20 -1.17 -19.55
C GLU A 215 25.65 -0.07 -20.48
N LYS A 216 24.68 0.74 -20.02
CA LYS A 216 24.08 1.80 -20.83
C LYS A 216 24.90 3.09 -20.77
N SER A 217 25.25 3.60 -21.95
CA SER A 217 25.94 4.88 -22.08
C SER A 217 25.15 6.02 -21.41
N GLY A 218 25.86 6.89 -20.69
CA GLY A 218 25.29 8.07 -20.02
C GLY A 218 24.76 7.85 -18.60
N VAL A 219 24.40 6.62 -18.21
CA VAL A 219 23.85 6.33 -16.86
C VAL A 219 24.72 5.32 -16.08
N GLY A 220 25.46 4.46 -16.78
CA GLY A 220 26.23 3.39 -16.14
C GLY A 220 27.30 3.85 -15.15
N GLY A 221 27.95 4.98 -15.43
CA GLY A 221 28.91 5.59 -14.50
C GLY A 221 28.25 6.01 -13.18
N ALA A 222 27.09 6.67 -13.25
CA ALA A 222 26.33 7.09 -12.07
C ALA A 222 25.78 5.89 -11.28
N VAL A 223 25.35 4.81 -11.95
CA VAL A 223 24.92 3.56 -11.27
C VAL A 223 26.10 2.89 -10.55
N THR A 224 27.26 2.84 -11.19
CA THR A 224 28.49 2.31 -10.58
C THR A 224 28.91 3.15 -9.38
N ALA A 225 28.81 4.47 -9.49
CA ALA A 225 29.05 5.40 -8.38
C ALA A 225 28.06 5.19 -7.24
N LEU A 226 26.77 5.03 -7.54
CA LEU A 226 25.72 4.80 -6.54
C LEU A 226 25.97 3.52 -5.74
N ALA A 227 26.47 2.47 -6.39
CA ALA A 227 26.81 1.20 -5.74
C ALA A 227 27.97 1.30 -4.74
N ARG A 228 28.73 2.42 -4.73
CA ARG A 228 29.79 2.70 -3.76
C ARG A 228 29.29 3.36 -2.48
N LEU A 229 28.04 3.83 -2.45
CA LEU A 229 27.43 4.34 -1.21
C LEU A 229 27.12 3.19 -0.26
N SER A 230 27.25 3.44 1.05
CA SER A 230 26.69 2.52 2.04
C SER A 230 25.16 2.45 1.91
N PRO A 231 24.50 1.39 2.41
CA PRO A 231 23.04 1.32 2.41
C PRO A 231 22.36 2.53 3.06
N GLU A 232 22.92 3.03 4.16
CA GLU A 232 22.42 4.20 4.87
C GLU A 232 22.56 5.48 4.02
N GLN A 233 23.75 5.72 3.45
CA GLN A 233 24.00 6.85 2.55
C GLN A 233 23.06 6.84 1.33
N ARG A 234 22.90 5.66 0.72
CA ARG A 234 22.00 5.47 -0.42
C ARG A 234 20.55 5.74 -0.04
N GLY A 235 20.15 5.39 1.17
CA GLY A 235 18.80 5.61 1.68
C GLY A 235 18.35 7.08 1.72
N TYR A 236 19.30 8.02 1.81
CA TYR A 236 19.01 9.46 1.93
C TYR A 236 19.61 10.32 0.80
N TYR A 237 20.24 9.68 -0.18
CA TYR A 237 20.68 10.31 -1.41
C TYR A 237 19.48 10.75 -2.27
N ASP A 238 19.54 11.96 -2.84
CA ASP A 238 18.54 12.50 -3.76
C ASP A 238 18.65 11.76 -5.11
N MET A 239 17.85 10.73 -5.33
CA MET A 239 17.94 9.91 -6.55
C MET A 239 17.60 10.71 -7.82
N LYS A 240 16.85 11.81 -7.69
CA LYS A 240 16.46 12.64 -8.82
C LYS A 240 17.53 13.65 -9.19
N ASN A 241 18.03 14.43 -8.23
CA ASN A 241 18.90 15.58 -8.45
C ASN A 241 20.36 15.32 -8.04
N GLY A 242 20.63 14.27 -7.28
CA GLY A 242 21.94 13.96 -6.74
C GLY A 242 22.44 15.02 -5.74
N PHE A 243 23.77 15.18 -5.65
CA PHE A 243 24.37 16.21 -4.80
C PHE A 243 24.33 17.63 -5.41
N GLY A 244 23.81 17.80 -6.63
CA GLY A 244 23.63 19.10 -7.25
C GLY A 244 22.22 19.61 -7.03
N ALA A 245 22.01 20.53 -6.09
CA ALA A 245 20.82 21.37 -6.15
C ALA A 245 20.87 22.17 -7.46
N THR A 246 19.72 22.32 -8.13
CA THR A 246 19.56 23.05 -9.39
C THR A 246 20.32 24.39 -9.35
N GLY A 247 21.45 24.49 -10.05
CA GLY A 247 22.26 25.72 -10.16
C GLY A 247 23.56 25.78 -9.34
N SER A 248 23.82 24.85 -8.44
CA SER A 248 25.10 24.79 -7.70
C SER A 248 26.16 24.02 -8.48
N LYS A 249 27.17 24.74 -8.98
CA LYS A 249 28.41 24.15 -9.52
C LYS A 249 29.58 24.65 -8.66
N PRO A 250 30.42 23.76 -8.12
CA PRO A 250 30.39 22.29 -8.24
C PRO A 250 29.29 21.62 -7.39
N ALA A 251 28.99 20.34 -7.66
CA ALA A 251 28.07 19.56 -6.82
C ALA A 251 28.61 19.47 -5.39
N ALA A 252 27.72 19.55 -4.39
CA ALA A 252 28.12 19.61 -3.00
C ALA A 252 27.07 18.98 -2.08
N VAL A 253 27.54 18.25 -1.07
CA VAL A 253 26.66 17.69 -0.03
C VAL A 253 25.96 18.83 0.71
N ARG A 254 24.64 18.72 0.87
CA ARG A 254 23.84 19.71 1.62
C ARG A 254 24.35 19.80 3.07
N PRO A 255 24.34 21.00 3.70
CA PRO A 255 24.79 21.16 5.08
C PRO A 255 24.20 20.14 6.06
N GLU A 256 22.91 19.83 5.91
CA GLU A 256 22.15 18.91 6.75
C GLU A 256 22.60 17.45 6.59
N GLN A 257 23.29 17.11 5.50
CA GLN A 257 23.72 15.74 5.17
C GLN A 257 25.24 15.55 5.31
N ARG A 258 25.99 16.58 5.75
CA ARG A 258 27.45 16.54 5.77
C ARG A 258 28.01 15.36 6.56
N ASP A 259 27.44 15.09 7.73
CA ASP A 259 27.92 14.02 8.60
C ASP A 259 27.67 12.63 7.97
N LEU A 260 26.52 12.46 7.31
CA LEU A 260 26.16 11.20 6.65
C LEU A 260 27.08 10.85 5.47
N PHE A 261 27.61 11.86 4.78
CA PHE A 261 28.47 11.70 3.60
C PHE A 261 29.91 12.18 3.83
N ALA A 262 30.34 12.32 5.09
CA ALA A 262 31.63 12.92 5.44
C ALA A 262 32.84 12.12 4.93
N ASP A 263 32.68 10.82 4.73
CA ASP A 263 33.70 9.87 4.30
C ASP A 263 33.76 9.68 2.78
N LEU A 264 32.88 10.34 2.01
CA LEU A 264 32.87 10.22 0.55
C LEU A 264 34.07 10.94 -0.09
N ASP A 265 34.69 10.27 -1.06
CA ASP A 265 35.65 10.89 -1.97
C ASP A 265 34.97 12.06 -2.74
N PRO A 266 35.55 13.27 -2.77
CA PRO A 266 35.02 14.39 -3.55
C PRO A 266 34.72 14.04 -5.02
N ARG A 267 35.46 13.11 -5.63
CA ARG A 267 35.18 12.61 -6.99
C ARG A 267 33.86 11.87 -7.06
N LEU A 268 33.57 11.03 -6.06
CA LEU A 268 32.29 10.31 -5.97
C LEU A 268 31.11 11.29 -5.82
N VAL A 269 31.30 12.37 -5.05
CA VAL A 269 30.30 13.45 -4.95
C VAL A 269 30.04 14.13 -6.30
N GLN A 270 31.08 14.34 -7.12
CA GLN A 270 30.90 14.87 -8.48
C GLN A 270 30.23 13.87 -9.42
N GLU A 271 30.60 12.59 -9.37
CA GLU A 271 29.98 11.51 -10.17
C GLU A 271 28.47 11.38 -9.90
N LEU A 272 28.07 11.62 -8.65
CA LEU A 272 26.68 11.62 -8.19
C LEU A 272 26.06 13.02 -8.17
N GLY A 273 26.64 13.97 -8.89
CA GLY A 273 26.20 15.38 -8.87
C GLY A 273 24.88 15.65 -9.60
N HIS A 274 24.41 14.72 -10.44
CA HIS A 274 23.27 14.97 -11.35
C HIS A 274 22.06 14.02 -11.14
N GLY A 275 22.15 13.05 -10.23
CA GLY A 275 21.07 12.10 -10.01
C GLY A 275 20.69 11.31 -11.27
N PHE A 276 19.40 10.96 -11.38
CA PHE A 276 18.85 10.12 -12.44
C PHE A 276 17.56 10.66 -13.07
N ASP A 277 17.25 11.95 -12.90
CA ASP A 277 16.08 12.65 -13.46
C ASP A 277 14.71 11.99 -13.16
N GLY A 278 14.62 11.17 -12.09
CA GLY A 278 13.42 10.39 -11.74
C GLY A 278 13.07 9.26 -12.74
N LYS A 279 13.86 9.07 -13.80
CA LYS A 279 13.62 8.01 -14.80
C LYS A 279 14.05 6.64 -14.30
N ILE A 280 14.85 6.60 -13.24
CA ILE A 280 15.39 5.36 -12.69
C ILE A 280 14.29 4.40 -12.23
N ILE A 281 13.14 4.92 -11.78
CA ILE A 281 12.00 4.09 -11.35
C ILE A 281 11.50 3.17 -12.47
N LYS A 282 11.68 3.55 -13.74
CA LYS A 282 11.27 2.74 -14.92
C LYS A 282 12.04 1.43 -15.03
N CYS A 283 13.18 1.28 -14.34
CA CYS A 283 13.87 -0.01 -14.30
C CYS A 283 13.03 -1.11 -13.65
N LEU A 284 12.13 -0.77 -12.71
CA LEU A 284 11.22 -1.70 -12.06
C LEU A 284 10.11 -2.22 -12.99
N MET A 285 9.87 -1.58 -14.13
CA MET A 285 8.86 -2.00 -15.12
C MET A 285 9.35 -3.13 -16.04
N ARG A 286 10.63 -3.47 -15.96
CA ARG A 286 11.25 -4.47 -16.82
C ARG A 286 10.74 -5.86 -16.50
N ARG A 287 10.00 -6.46 -17.43
CA ARG A 287 9.44 -7.80 -17.30
C ARG A 287 10.48 -8.92 -17.33
N ASP A 288 11.68 -8.62 -17.82
CA ASP A 288 12.80 -9.56 -17.83
C ASP A 288 13.55 -9.62 -16.49
N LEU A 289 13.18 -8.76 -15.52
CA LEU A 289 13.70 -8.81 -14.17
C LEU A 289 12.74 -9.60 -13.28
N ASP A 290 13.17 -10.77 -12.85
CA ASP A 290 12.49 -11.57 -11.83
C ASP A 290 12.95 -11.12 -10.44
N LEU A 291 12.50 -9.93 -10.02
CA LEU A 291 12.82 -9.38 -8.71
C LEU A 291 12.07 -10.16 -7.63
N THR A 292 12.76 -10.42 -6.53
CA THR A 292 12.24 -11.12 -5.35
C THR A 292 12.25 -10.20 -4.13
N ALA A 293 11.53 -10.57 -3.07
CA ALA A 293 11.60 -9.89 -1.78
C ALA A 293 13.04 -9.80 -1.22
N ALA A 294 13.92 -10.75 -1.57
CA ALA A 294 15.32 -10.72 -1.18
C ALA A 294 16.10 -9.59 -1.86
N ASP A 295 15.77 -9.27 -3.11
CA ASP A 295 16.41 -8.15 -3.84
C ASP A 295 16.09 -6.81 -3.19
N PHE A 296 14.84 -6.62 -2.73
CA PHE A 296 14.47 -5.45 -1.92
C PHE A 296 15.15 -5.45 -0.56
N GLY A 297 15.30 -6.63 0.07
CA GLY A 297 16.10 -6.77 1.30
C GLY A 297 17.58 -6.37 1.14
N ALA A 298 18.13 -6.51 -0.06
CA ALA A 298 19.51 -6.11 -0.37
C ALA A 298 19.70 -4.59 -0.49
N VAL A 299 18.63 -3.79 -0.48
CA VAL A 299 18.71 -2.33 -0.47
C VAL A 299 19.28 -1.82 0.84
N GLY A 300 18.85 -2.40 1.96
CA GLY A 300 19.29 -1.98 3.28
C GLY A 300 18.56 -2.68 4.42
N PRO A 301 19.07 -2.54 5.66
CA PRO A 301 18.44 -3.14 6.83
C PRO A 301 17.03 -2.59 7.04
N GLY A 302 16.09 -3.46 7.40
CA GLY A 302 14.70 -3.10 7.69
C GLY A 302 13.80 -2.88 6.47
N VAL A 303 14.36 -2.70 5.27
CA VAL A 303 13.57 -2.42 4.04
C VAL A 303 12.53 -3.52 3.79
N ARG A 304 12.91 -4.80 3.86
CA ARG A 304 11.96 -5.89 3.66
C ARG A 304 10.80 -5.85 4.66
N ALA A 305 11.10 -5.65 5.94
CA ALA A 305 10.09 -5.64 6.99
C ALA A 305 9.11 -4.47 6.81
N GLU A 306 9.61 -3.29 6.44
CA GLU A 306 8.76 -2.15 6.11
C GLU A 306 7.86 -2.42 4.89
N LEU A 307 8.36 -3.10 3.86
CA LEU A 307 7.55 -3.46 2.70
C LEU A 307 6.49 -4.53 3.04
N ASP A 308 6.79 -5.44 3.96
CA ASP A 308 5.79 -6.37 4.53
C ASP A 308 4.72 -5.59 5.31
N GLU A 309 5.08 -4.57 6.10
CA GLU A 309 4.14 -3.67 6.80
C GLU A 309 3.27 -2.87 5.82
N LEU A 310 3.86 -2.36 4.75
CA LEU A 310 3.17 -1.66 3.66
C LEU A 310 2.11 -2.55 3.01
N ILE A 311 2.49 -3.78 2.68
CA ILE A 311 1.59 -4.77 2.10
C ILE A 311 0.45 -5.09 3.09
N ALA A 312 0.77 -5.33 4.36
CA ALA A 312 -0.23 -5.62 5.38
C ALA A 312 -1.22 -4.47 5.57
N MET A 313 -0.76 -3.22 5.56
CA MET A 313 -1.63 -2.04 5.63
C MET A 313 -2.60 -1.97 4.45
N ILE A 314 -2.16 -2.35 3.24
CA ILE A 314 -3.02 -2.39 2.05
C ILE A 314 -4.04 -3.54 2.15
N ASP A 315 -3.63 -4.69 2.68
CA ASP A 315 -4.54 -5.83 2.93
C ASP A 315 -5.63 -5.50 3.95
N GLU A 316 -5.33 -4.66 4.93
CA GLU A 316 -6.32 -4.27 5.95
C GLU A 316 -7.48 -3.48 5.36
N VAL A 317 -7.26 -2.73 4.27
CA VAL A 317 -8.31 -1.95 3.60
C VAL A 317 -8.96 -2.67 2.42
N LEU A 318 -8.28 -3.66 1.82
CA LEU A 318 -8.80 -4.47 0.73
C LEU A 318 -9.79 -5.50 1.27
#